data_AF-A0A3E5G4F8-F1
#
_entry.id   AF-A0A3E5G4F8-F1
#
_cell.length_a   1.000
_cell.length_b   1.000
_cell.length_c   1.000
_cell.angle_alpha   90.00
_cell.angle_beta   90.00
_cell.angle_gamma   90.00
#
_symmetry.space_group_name_H-M   'P 1'
#
loop_
_entity.id
_entity.type
_entity.pdbx_description
1 polymer ?
#
loop_
_entity_poly.entity_id
_entity_poly.type
_entity_poly.pdbx_seq_one_letter_code
_entity_poly.pdbx_strand_id
1 'polypeptide(L)' 'LRKKIEPDPDNPIYIITVWGVGYKFSEEKP' A
#
# COMPACT_ATOMS: atom_id res chain seq x y z
N LEU A 1 0.49 -3.20 9.95
CA LEU A 1 0.90 -3.86 8.70
C LEU A 1 1.81 -2.97 7.88
N ARG A 2 1.37 -1.77 7.47
CA ARG A 2 2.17 -0.80 6.70
C ARG A 2 3.57 -0.55 7.29
N LYS A 3 3.69 -0.21 8.58
CA LYS A 3 4.99 -0.02 9.26
C LYS A 3 5.99 -1.21 9.18
N LYS A 4 5.54 -2.40 8.81
CA LYS A 4 6.40 -3.59 8.68
C LYS A 4 6.82 -3.88 7.25
N ILE A 5 6.05 -3.43 6.26
CA ILE A 5 6.24 -3.80 4.84
C ILE A 5 6.46 -2.59 3.95
N GLU A 6 5.91 -1.42 4.30
CA GLU A 6 6.09 -0.17 3.58
C GLU A 6 7.38 0.50 4.07
N PRO A 7 8.19 1.07 3.15
CA PRO A 7 9.36 1.85 3.52
C PRO A 7 8.97 3.17 4.21
N ASP A 8 7.88 3.79 3.76
CA ASP A 8 7.27 4.96 4.39
C ASP A 8 5.76 4.70 4.60
N PRO A 9 5.26 4.67 5.84
CA PRO A 9 3.85 4.46 6.11
C PRO A 9 2.93 5.57 5.58
N ASP A 10 3.45 6.79 5.38
CA ASP A 10 2.71 7.94 4.85
C ASP A 10 2.68 7.95 3.31
N ASN A 11 3.57 7.19 2.67
CA ASN A 11 3.61 7.01 1.22
C ASN A 11 3.57 5.51 0.84
N PRO A 12 2.39 4.86 0.95
CA PRO A 12 2.27 3.41 0.76
C PRO A 12 2.46 3.03 -0.72
N ILE A 13 3.39 2.12 -0.98
CA ILE A 13 3.68 1.57 -2.31
C ILE A 13 3.13 0.16 -2.49
N TYR A 14 2.90 -0.59 -1.41
CA TYR A 14 2.40 -1.96 -1.48
C TYR A 14 0.89 -2.04 -1.24
N ILE A 15 0.34 -1.32 -0.26
CA ILE A 15 -1.09 -1.37 0.07
C ILE A 15 -1.76 -0.05 -0.33
N ILE A 16 -2.32 -0.04 -1.53
CA ILE A 16 -3.00 1.12 -2.11
C ILE A 16 -4.45 1.15 -1.65
N THR A 17 -4.89 2.31 -1.14
CA THR A 17 -6.29 2.56 -0.79
C THR A 17 -7.09 2.85 -2.05
N VAL A 18 -8.14 2.06 -2.29
CA VAL A 18 -9.11 2.27 -3.38
C VAL A 18 -10.43 2.71 -2.78
N TRP A 19 -10.78 3.98 -2.99
CA TRP A 19 -11.99 4.57 -2.44
C TRP A 19 -13.25 3.86 -2.95
N GLY A 20 -14.14 3.49 -2.02
CA GLY A 20 -15.38 2.77 -2.33
C GLY A 20 -15.24 1.26 -2.51
N VAL A 21 -14.03 0.70 -2.42
CA VAL A 21 -13.77 -0.74 -2.59
C VAL A 21 -12.99 -1.33 -1.41
N GLY A 22 -11.91 -0.66 -0.99
CA GLY A 22 -11.05 -1.14 0.09
C GLY A 22 -9.57 -0.94 -0.21
N TYR A 23 -8.77 -2.00 -0.10
CA TYR A 23 -7.33 -1.97 -0.33
C TYR A 23 -6.93 -2.95 -1.43
N LYS A 24 -6.00 -2.53 -2.29
CA LYS A 24 -5.38 -3.38 -3.32
C LYS A 24 -3.89 -3.48 -3.05
N PHE A 25 -3.33 -4.66 -3.25
CA PHE A 25 -1.88 -4.84 -3.25
C PHE A 25 -1.30 -4.38 -4.59
N SER A 26 -0.29 -3.52 -4.57
CA SER A 26 0.41 -3.07 -5.76
C SER A 26 1.24 -4.21 -6.33
N GLU A 27 1.06 -4.51 -7.61
CA GLU A 27 1.79 -5.57 -8.32
C GLU A 27 3.10 -5.05 -8.92
N GLU A 28 3.26 -3.74 -8.99
CA GLU A 28 4.52 -3.11 -9.38
C GLU A 28 5.48 -3.19 -8.20
N LYS A 29 6.40 -4.14 -8.28
CA LYS A 29 7.63 -4.07 -7.48
C LYS A 29 8.45 -2.88 -8.00
N PRO A 30 8.99 -2.04 -7.12
CA PRO A 30 9.99 -1.05 -7.52
C PRO A 30 11.24 -1.70 -8.11
#